data_AF-A0A2N3NKP9-F1
#
_entry.id   AF-A0A2N3NKP9-F1
#
_cell.length_a   1.000
_cell.length_b   1.000
_cell.length_c   1.000
_cell.angle_alpha   90.00
_cell.angle_beta   90.00
_cell.angle_gamma   90.00
#
_symmetry.space_group_name_H-M   'P 1'
#
loop_
_entity.id
_entity.type
_entity.pdbx_description
1 polymer ?
#
loop_
_entity_poly.entity_id
_entity_poly.type
_entity_poly.pdbx_seq_one_letter_code
_entity_poly.pdbx_strand_id
1 'polypeptide(L)'
;MQFKVLAASAIALAAPALSASCERRDSFGSWQYRVRAGGVSNIPGVCGGLWSNLKQFAACPVGVIAECSDLEGGNMTWEFTVGKGCNSGMVEATWWDATENRWGGINCP
;
A
#
# COMPACT_ATOMS: atom_id res chain seq x y z
N MET A 1 -22.77 -17.92 -52.94
CA MET A 1 -21.75 -17.02 -52.35
C MET A 1 -21.60 -17.38 -50.89
N GLN A 2 -20.44 -17.91 -50.47
CA GLN A 2 -20.17 -18.27 -49.07
C GLN A 2 -19.32 -17.17 -48.43
N PHE A 3 -19.83 -16.50 -47.39
CA PHE A 3 -19.06 -15.58 -46.56
C PHE A 3 -18.47 -16.34 -45.38
N LYS A 4 -17.14 -16.50 -45.37
CA LYS A 4 -16.41 -17.05 -44.22
C LYS A 4 -16.18 -15.92 -43.21
N VAL A 5 -16.88 -15.97 -42.09
CA VAL A 5 -16.63 -15.09 -40.94
C VAL A 5 -15.47 -15.70 -40.14
N LEU A 6 -14.31 -15.04 -40.14
CA LEU A 6 -13.20 -15.38 -39.27
C LEU A 6 -13.40 -14.65 -37.94
N ALA A 7 -13.80 -15.39 -36.90
CA ALA A 7 -13.84 -14.87 -35.53
C ALA A 7 -12.40 -14.85 -34.97
N ALA A 8 -11.84 -13.66 -34.80
CA ALA A 8 -10.57 -13.47 -34.12
C ALA A 8 -10.80 -13.40 -32.60
N SER A 9 -10.40 -14.43 -31.87
CA SER A 9 -10.42 -14.45 -30.41
C SER A 9 -9.29 -13.57 -29.87
N ALA A 10 -9.63 -12.45 -29.23
CA ALA A 10 -8.68 -11.62 -28.52
C ALA A 10 -8.29 -12.30 -27.18
N ILE A 11 -7.03 -12.71 -27.06
CA ILE A 11 -6.46 -13.14 -25.78
C ILE A 11 -6.14 -11.88 -24.99
N ALA A 12 -6.95 -11.55 -23.99
CA ALA A 12 -6.65 -10.47 -23.05
C ALA A 12 -5.47 -10.91 -22.14
N LEU A 13 -4.32 -10.27 -22.29
CA LEU A 13 -3.23 -10.37 -21.34
C LEU A 13 -3.67 -9.72 -20.02
N ALA A 14 -3.95 -10.54 -19.00
CA ALA A 14 -4.15 -10.05 -17.65
C ALA A 14 -2.83 -9.44 -17.16
N ALA A 15 -2.72 -8.11 -17.18
CA ALA A 15 -1.62 -7.44 -16.51
C ALA A 15 -1.65 -7.80 -15.01
N PRO A 16 -0.52 -8.07 -14.37
CA PRO A 16 -0.50 -8.23 -12.92
C PRO A 16 -1.04 -6.95 -12.31
N ALA A 17 -2.20 -7.04 -11.64
CA ALA A 17 -2.76 -5.91 -10.95
C ALA A 17 -1.78 -5.52 -9.83
N LEU A 18 -1.23 -4.32 -9.91
CA LEU A 18 -0.47 -3.72 -8.81
C LEU A 18 -1.43 -3.61 -7.63
N SER A 19 -1.18 -4.39 -6.58
CA SER A 19 -2.11 -4.61 -5.46
C SER A 19 -1.55 -4.00 -4.18
N ALA A 20 -1.65 -2.67 -4.06
CA ALA A 20 -1.54 -2.03 -2.76
C ALA A 20 -2.90 -2.07 -2.04
N SER A 21 -2.91 -2.37 -0.75
CA SER A 21 -4.11 -2.35 0.09
C SER A 21 -3.80 -1.77 1.46
N CYS A 22 -4.82 -1.21 2.11
CA CYS A 22 -4.71 -0.71 3.48
C CYS A 22 -5.86 -1.25 4.33
N GLU A 23 -5.51 -1.84 5.47
CA GLU A 23 -6.44 -2.13 6.55
C GLU A 23 -6.21 -1.12 7.67
N ARG A 24 -7.30 -0.55 8.20
CA ARG A 24 -7.28 0.20 9.46
C ARG A 24 -8.16 -0.53 10.46
N ARG A 25 -7.63 -0.72 11.67
CA ARG A 25 -8.37 -1.31 12.79
C ARG A 25 -8.41 -0.33 13.96
N ASP A 26 -9.58 -0.24 14.58
CA ASP A 26 -9.71 0.40 15.88
C ASP A 26 -9.11 -0.49 16.95
N SER A 27 -8.13 0.01 17.69
CA SER A 27 -7.53 -0.70 18.81
C SER A 27 -7.52 0.24 20.01
N PHE A 28 -8.36 -0.03 21.02
CA PHE A 28 -8.70 0.82 22.18
C PHE A 28 -7.74 2.02 22.42
N GLY A 29 -8.14 3.20 21.94
CA GLY A 29 -7.36 4.45 22.09
C GLY A 29 -6.35 4.76 20.98
N SER A 30 -6.26 3.91 19.95
CA SER A 30 -5.31 4.02 18.84
C SER A 30 -5.90 3.51 17.52
N TRP A 31 -5.22 3.80 16.42
CA TRP A 31 -5.43 3.15 15.13
C TRP A 31 -4.28 2.20 14.87
N GLN A 32 -4.60 1.01 14.37
CA GLN A 32 -3.62 0.13 13.75
C GLN A 32 -3.81 0.20 12.24
N TYR A 33 -2.76 0.57 11.52
CA TYR A 33 -2.72 0.53 10.06
C TYR A 33 -1.86 -0.64 9.61
N ARG A 34 -2.32 -1.32 8.56
CA ARG A 34 -1.55 -2.35 7.87
C ARG A 34 -1.69 -2.16 6.37
N VAL A 35 -0.61 -1.69 5.76
CA VAL A 35 -0.49 -1.52 4.32
C VAL A 35 0.27 -2.70 3.74
N ARG A 36 -0.23 -3.27 2.64
CA ARG A 36 0.45 -4.34 1.91
C ARG A 36 0.58 -3.98 0.45
N ALA A 37 1.69 -4.35 -0.18
CA ALA A 37 1.90 -4.17 -1.60
C ALA A 37 2.73 -5.32 -2.18
N GLY A 38 2.38 -5.76 -3.39
CA GLY A 38 3.13 -6.78 -4.13
C GLY A 38 4.02 -6.18 -5.21
N GLY A 39 5.12 -6.86 -5.54
CA GLY A 39 6.06 -6.42 -6.58
C GLY A 39 6.90 -5.21 -6.19
N VAL A 40 7.09 -4.97 -4.89
CA VAL A 40 7.88 -3.86 -4.35
C VAL A 40 9.35 -4.14 -4.54
N SER A 41 10.01 -3.33 -5.36
CA SER A 41 11.47 -3.29 -5.47
C SER A 41 12.06 -2.40 -4.39
N ASN A 42 13.25 -2.76 -3.87
CA ASN A 42 13.96 -1.97 -2.85
C ASN A 42 13.11 -1.70 -1.58
N ILE A 43 12.52 -2.75 -1.02
CA ILE A 43 11.71 -2.69 0.20
C ILE A 43 12.39 -1.90 1.34
N PRO A 44 13.70 -2.09 1.64
CA PRO A 44 14.36 -1.31 2.70
C PRO A 44 14.32 0.20 2.45
N GLY A 45 14.51 0.65 1.21
CA GLY A 45 14.42 2.05 0.84
C GLY A 45 12.99 2.60 0.93
N VAL A 46 12.00 1.82 0.48
CA VAL A 46 10.57 2.17 0.57
C VAL A 46 10.14 2.30 2.03
N CYS A 47 10.51 1.34 2.87
CA CYS A 47 10.28 1.38 4.32
C CYS A 47 10.88 2.64 4.96
N GLY A 48 12.12 2.98 4.62
CA GLY A 48 12.77 4.21 5.08
C GLY A 48 11.99 5.47 4.69
N GLY A 49 11.53 5.54 3.43
CA GLY A 49 10.69 6.63 2.92
C GLY A 49 9.37 6.75 3.67
N LEU A 50 8.66 5.64 3.88
CA LEU A 50 7.39 5.61 4.60
C LEU A 50 7.53 6.16 6.02
N TRP A 51 8.53 5.70 6.77
CA TRP A 51 8.75 6.20 8.14
C TRP A 51 9.23 7.64 8.17
N SER A 52 10.03 8.07 7.20
CA SER A 52 10.50 9.45 7.12
C SER A 52 9.35 10.42 6.81
N ASN A 53 8.51 10.07 5.84
CA ASN A 53 7.37 10.89 5.43
C ASN A 53 6.26 10.89 6.49
N LEU A 54 6.02 9.78 7.21
CA LEU A 54 5.01 9.77 8.29
C LEU A 54 5.33 10.78 9.40
N LYS A 55 6.62 11.01 9.68
CA LYS A 55 7.08 11.96 10.71
C LYS A 55 6.72 13.42 10.41
N GLN A 56 6.38 13.76 9.17
CA GLN A 56 5.89 15.10 8.85
C GLN A 56 4.56 15.41 9.55
N PHE A 57 3.80 14.38 9.90
CA PHE A 57 2.54 14.51 10.60
C PHE A 57 2.75 14.34 12.11
N ALA A 58 2.83 15.46 12.84
CA ALA A 58 2.91 15.44 14.30
C ALA A 58 1.74 14.70 14.98
N ALA A 59 0.60 14.56 14.28
CA ALA A 59 -0.57 13.80 14.72
C ALA A 59 -0.41 12.27 14.60
N CYS A 60 0.68 11.79 13.99
CA CYS A 60 1.00 10.37 13.79
C CYS A 60 2.23 9.91 14.60
N PRO A 61 2.25 10.08 15.94
CA PRO A 61 3.30 9.47 16.75
C PRO A 61 3.12 7.94 16.70
N VAL A 62 4.14 7.27 16.17
CA VAL A 62 4.17 5.81 16.06
C VAL A 62 4.34 5.21 17.46
N GLY A 63 3.45 4.28 17.80
CA GLY A 63 3.37 3.60 19.09
C GLY A 63 4.14 2.28 19.13
N VAL A 64 3.55 1.28 19.80
CA VAL A 64 4.20 0.01 20.16
C VAL A 64 4.44 -0.96 19.00
N ILE A 65 3.65 -0.88 17.93
CA ILE A 65 3.87 -1.66 16.70
C ILE A 65 4.41 -0.69 15.65
N ALA A 66 5.57 -1.02 15.08
CA ALA A 66 6.24 -0.24 14.06
C ALA A 66 7.11 -1.18 13.19
N GLU A 67 6.49 -1.79 12.19
CA GLU A 67 7.11 -2.83 11.38
C GLU A 67 7.01 -2.51 9.89
N CYS A 68 8.08 -2.79 9.17
CA CYS A 68 8.08 -2.76 7.73
C CYS A 68 8.91 -3.94 7.22
N SER A 69 8.23 -4.93 6.65
CA SER A 69 8.76 -6.28 6.43
C SER A 69 8.70 -6.66 4.96
N ASP A 70 9.73 -7.35 4.51
CA ASP A 70 9.78 -8.08 3.24
C ASP A 70 9.33 -9.52 3.48
N LEU A 71 8.19 -9.90 2.90
CA LEU A 71 7.56 -11.22 3.03
C LEU A 71 7.96 -12.18 1.90
N GLU A 72 9.12 -11.97 1.29
CA GLU A 72 9.62 -12.65 0.09
C GLU A 72 8.78 -12.38 -1.17
N GLY A 73 9.42 -12.51 -2.34
CA GLY A 73 8.76 -12.28 -3.64
C GLY A 73 8.36 -10.83 -3.90
N GLY A 74 8.97 -9.86 -3.20
CA GLY A 74 8.64 -8.44 -3.32
C GLY A 74 7.30 -8.08 -2.66
N ASN A 75 6.82 -8.89 -1.72
CA ASN A 75 5.64 -8.58 -0.93
C ASN A 75 6.04 -7.78 0.30
N MET A 76 5.59 -6.53 0.37
CA MET A 76 5.89 -5.63 1.46
C MET A 76 4.69 -5.54 2.40
N THR A 77 4.94 -5.50 3.71
CA THR A 77 3.95 -5.08 4.72
C THR A 77 4.51 -3.92 5.52
N TRP A 78 3.72 -2.87 5.70
CA TRP A 78 3.98 -1.75 6.60
C TRP A 78 2.86 -1.68 7.62
N GLU A 79 3.20 -1.96 8.88
CA GLU A 79 2.24 -2.09 9.96
C GLU A 79 2.66 -1.22 11.14
N PHE A 80 1.71 -0.46 11.67
CA PHE A 80 1.97 0.36 12.84
C PHE A 80 0.72 0.72 13.62
N THR A 81 0.94 1.06 14.88
CA THR A 81 -0.08 1.66 15.74
C THR A 81 0.22 3.14 15.94
N VAL A 82 -0.79 4.00 15.86
CA VAL A 82 -0.70 5.45 16.05
C VAL A 82 -1.86 5.98 16.88
N GLY A 83 -1.70 7.16 17.48
CA GLY A 83 -2.81 7.84 18.17
C GLY A 83 -3.99 8.17 17.24
N LYS A 84 -5.18 8.38 17.83
CA LYS A 84 -6.42 8.67 17.08
C LYS A 84 -6.39 9.92 16.20
N GLY A 85 -5.46 10.84 16.46
CA GLY A 85 -5.24 12.03 15.62
C GLY A 85 -4.69 11.72 14.22
N CYS A 86 -4.05 10.56 14.04
CA CYS A 86 -3.53 10.12 12.76
C CYS A 86 -4.65 9.53 11.90
N ASN A 87 -5.24 10.35 11.05
CA ASN A 87 -6.33 9.94 10.17
C ASN A 87 -5.81 9.23 8.90
N SER A 88 -6.72 8.56 8.20
CA SER A 88 -6.41 7.78 6.99
C SER A 88 -5.72 8.60 5.91
N GLY A 89 -6.13 9.86 5.71
CA GLY A 89 -5.56 10.73 4.68
C GLY A 89 -4.07 11.03 4.90
N MET A 90 -3.60 11.05 6.16
CA MET A 90 -2.18 11.21 6.46
C MET A 90 -1.38 9.97 6.04
N VAL A 91 -1.93 8.77 6.28
CA VAL A 91 -1.29 7.50 5.88
C VAL A 91 -1.29 7.35 4.36
N GLU A 92 -2.39 7.71 3.69
CA GLU A 92 -2.51 7.73 2.24
C GLU A 92 -1.54 8.73 1.59
N ALA A 93 -1.39 9.93 2.16
CA ALA A 93 -0.42 10.92 1.71
C ALA A 93 1.02 10.40 1.89
N THR A 94 1.36 9.82 3.05
CA THR A 94 2.68 9.21 3.28
C THR A 94 2.98 8.10 2.26
N TRP A 95 1.99 7.28 1.92
CA TRP A 95 2.13 6.27 0.89
C TRP A 95 2.45 6.89 -0.47
N TRP A 96 1.71 7.93 -0.87
CA TRP A 96 2.00 8.67 -2.10
C TRP A 96 3.40 9.28 -2.08
N ASP A 97 3.79 9.96 -1.01
CA ASP A 97 5.09 10.63 -0.91
C ASP A 97 6.28 9.66 -0.99
N ALA A 98 6.11 8.43 -0.49
CA ALA A 98 7.17 7.42 -0.51
C ALA A 98 7.20 6.59 -1.81
N THR A 99 6.06 6.41 -2.47
CA THR A 99 5.91 5.41 -3.54
C THR A 99 5.40 5.95 -4.86
N GLU A 100 4.82 7.16 -4.86
CA GLU A 100 4.10 7.77 -5.98
C GLU A 100 3.02 6.84 -6.57
N ASN A 101 2.43 5.98 -5.73
CA ASN A 101 1.50 4.91 -6.12
C ASN A 101 2.03 3.95 -7.20
N ARG A 102 3.36 3.77 -7.31
CA ARG A 102 3.96 2.83 -8.28
C ARG A 102 3.44 1.40 -8.14
N TRP A 103 2.95 1.02 -6.96
CA TRP A 103 2.37 -0.30 -6.68
C TRP A 103 0.86 -0.26 -6.44
N GLY A 104 0.20 0.82 -6.86
CA GLY A 104 -1.21 1.09 -6.60
C GLY A 104 -1.39 2.12 -5.49
N GLY A 105 -2.48 2.87 -5.57
CA GLY A 105 -2.91 3.73 -4.47
C GLY A 105 -3.55 2.92 -3.36
N ILE A 106 -3.51 3.46 -2.14
CA ILE A 106 -4.21 2.89 -0.99
C ILE A 106 -5.38 3.78 -0.58
N ASN A 107 -6.36 3.15 0.06
CA ASN A 107 -7.46 3.82 0.74
C ASN A 107 -7.67 3.09 2.07
N CYS A 108 -7.51 3.81 3.18
CA CYS A 108 -7.56 3.24 4.52
C CYS A 108 -8.95 3.48 5.14
N PRO A 109 -9.81 2.45 5.23
CA PRO A 109 -11.22 2.58 5.61
C PRO A 109 -11.44 2.96 7.07
#